data_AF-A0A1G6PKQ4-F1
#
_entry.id   AF-A0A1G6PKQ4-F1
#
_cell.length_a   1.000
_cell.length_b   1.000
_cell.length_c   1.000
_cell.angle_alpha   90.00
_cell.angle_beta   90.00
_cell.angle_gamma   90.00
#
_symmetry.space_group_name_H-M   'P 1'
#
loop_
_entity.id
_entity.type
_entity.pdbx_description
1 polymer ?
#
loop_
_entity_poly.entity_id
_entity_poly.type
_entity_poly.pdbx_seq_one_letter_code
_entity_poly.pdbx_strand_id
1 'polypeptide(L)'
;MLCGIGLDTLVERRTASGAGLQVRYSPVCGTSWGRVRDTRVGDRIEPTAAGPTRSAEITDALDATAYVYTPMTRTAPGTLVRACFRPAGQTRREECFEATVR
;
A
#
# COMPACT_ATOMS: atom_id res chain seq x y z
N MET A 1 -15.67 -6.51 13.77
CA MET A 1 -14.61 -7.46 13.37
C MET A 1 -13.27 -6.74 13.45
N LEU A 2 -12.22 -7.34 14.01
CA LEU A 2 -10.95 -6.67 14.41
C LEU A 2 -9.85 -6.83 13.36
N CYS A 3 -10.12 -6.52 12.08
CA CYS A 3 -9.15 -6.72 10.99
C CYS A 3 -7.84 -5.93 11.14
N GLY A 4 -7.80 -4.92 12.02
CA GLY A 4 -6.63 -4.06 12.26
C GLY A 4 -5.68 -4.51 13.38
N ILE A 5 -5.92 -5.66 14.02
CA ILE A 5 -5.11 -6.17 15.14
C ILE A 5 -4.28 -7.37 14.66
N GLY A 6 -3.06 -7.52 15.18
CA GLY A 6 -2.19 -8.65 14.86
C GLY A 6 -1.79 -8.69 13.39
N LEU A 7 -1.42 -7.53 12.84
CA LEU A 7 -1.10 -7.38 11.42
C LEU A 7 0.34 -7.82 11.12
N ASP A 8 0.50 -8.52 10.01
CA ASP A 8 1.81 -8.75 9.42
C ASP A 8 2.18 -7.59 8.50
N THR A 9 3.46 -7.23 8.52
CA THR A 9 4.05 -6.29 7.55
C THR A 9 4.67 -7.10 6.42
N LEU A 10 4.03 -7.13 5.26
CA LEU A 10 4.55 -7.82 4.08
C LEU A 10 5.64 -7.01 3.38
N VAL A 11 5.41 -5.70 3.26
CA VAL A 11 6.33 -4.75 2.65
C VAL A 11 6.48 -3.56 3.60
N GLU A 12 7.71 -3.12 3.79
CA GLU A 12 8.03 -1.83 4.42
C GLU A 12 9.22 -1.22 3.68
N ARG A 13 8.99 -0.10 3.00
CA ARG A 13 9.98 0.58 2.16
C ARG A 13 9.85 2.08 2.26
N ARG A 14 10.97 2.78 2.14
CA ARG A 14 10.99 4.22 1.86
C ARG A 14 11.28 4.39 0.36
N THR A 15 10.43 5.15 -0.33
CA THR A 15 10.56 5.41 -1.77
C THR A 15 11.63 6.45 -2.05
N ALA A 16 12.03 6.61 -3.30
CA ALA A 16 12.98 7.64 -3.71
C ALA A 16 12.44 9.07 -3.49
N SER A 17 11.11 9.26 -3.46
CA SER A 17 10.49 10.55 -3.13
C SER A 17 10.44 10.84 -1.63
N GLY A 18 10.82 9.85 -0.80
CA GLY A 18 10.82 9.92 0.66
C GLY A 18 9.58 9.34 1.33
N ALA A 19 8.55 8.95 0.57
CA ALA A 19 7.31 8.39 1.12
C ALA A 19 7.55 7.04 1.80
N GLY A 20 6.90 6.82 2.94
CA GLY A 20 6.90 5.53 3.64
C GLY A 20 5.77 4.65 3.13
N LEU A 21 6.09 3.59 2.40
CA LEU A 21 5.12 2.61 1.86
C LEU A 21 5.14 1.34 2.69
N GLN A 22 3.95 0.87 3.08
CA GLN A 22 3.77 -0.41 3.74
C GLN A 22 2.63 -1.20 3.10
N VAL A 23 2.78 -2.52 3.08
CA VAL A 23 1.68 -3.46 2.79
C VAL A 23 1.43 -4.28 4.04
N ARG A 24 0.19 -4.27 4.52
CA ARG A 24 -0.26 -5.01 5.70
C ARG A 24 -1.09 -6.21 5.29
N TYR A 25 -1.04 -7.26 6.10
CA TYR A 25 -1.92 -8.43 6.01
C TYR A 25 -2.61 -8.67 7.35
N SER A 26 -3.88 -9.02 7.28
CA SER A 26 -4.67 -9.47 8.42
C SER A 26 -5.00 -10.95 8.28
N PRO A 27 -4.38 -11.84 9.08
CA PRO A 27 -4.75 -13.26 9.12
C PRO A 27 -6.21 -13.47 9.50
N VAL A 28 -6.75 -12.62 10.38
CA VAL A 28 -8.13 -12.70 10.87
C VAL A 28 -9.14 -12.47 9.75
N CYS A 29 -8.84 -11.57 8.82
CA CYS A 29 -9.78 -11.20 7.76
C CYS A 29 -9.40 -11.75 6.38
N GLY A 30 -8.22 -12.36 6.23
CA GLY A 30 -7.74 -12.89 4.96
C GLY A 30 -7.62 -11.79 3.90
N THR A 31 -7.04 -10.66 4.30
CA THR A 31 -6.95 -9.47 3.44
C THR A 31 -5.64 -8.74 3.60
N SER A 32 -5.17 -8.16 2.50
CA SER A 32 -4.04 -7.23 2.48
C SER A 32 -4.45 -5.85 2.00
N TRP A 33 -3.71 -4.82 2.40
CA TRP A 33 -3.88 -3.46 1.90
C TRP A 33 -2.57 -2.68 1.98
N GLY A 34 -2.44 -1.67 1.13
CA GLY A 34 -1.35 -0.70 1.17
C GLY A 34 -1.68 0.46 2.11
N ARG A 35 -0.65 1.05 2.71
CA ARG A 35 -0.71 2.35 3.36
C ARG A 35 0.54 3.16 3.05
N VAL A 36 0.38 4.47 2.95
CA VAL A 36 1.46 5.42 2.73
C VAL A 36 1.39 6.57 3.72
N ARG A 37 2.53 7.21 3.95
CA ARG A 37 2.67 8.48 4.67
C ARG A 37 3.89 9.24 4.17
N ASP A 38 4.06 10.47 4.65
CA ASP A 38 5.15 11.37 4.26
C ASP A 38 5.16 11.58 2.73
N THR A 39 3.97 11.81 2.17
CA THR A 39 3.69 11.88 0.73
C THR A 39 3.50 13.33 0.26
N ARG A 40 3.18 13.51 -1.03
CA ARG A 40 2.79 14.77 -1.66
C ARG A 40 1.45 14.60 -2.37
N VAL A 41 0.71 15.71 -2.52
CA VAL A 41 -0.53 15.73 -3.31
C VAL A 41 -0.25 15.24 -4.73
N GLY A 42 -1.07 14.30 -5.20
CA GLY A 42 -0.93 13.61 -6.48
C GLY A 42 -0.09 12.32 -6.42
N ASP A 43 0.54 11.99 -5.30
CA ASP A 43 1.13 10.66 -5.11
C ASP A 43 0.01 9.60 -5.10
N ARG A 44 0.29 8.40 -5.63
CA ARG A 44 -0.68 7.29 -5.65
C ARG A 44 -0.01 5.99 -5.26
N ILE A 45 -0.72 5.15 -4.50
CA ILE A 45 -0.33 3.77 -4.20
C ILE A 45 -1.33 2.80 -4.82
N GLU A 46 -0.83 1.72 -5.42
CA GLU A 46 -1.61 0.72 -6.15
C GLU A 46 -1.18 -0.71 -5.77
N PRO A 47 -1.79 -1.33 -4.74
CA PRO A 47 -1.58 -2.74 -4.43
C PRO A 47 -2.46 -3.65 -5.31
N THR A 48 -1.82 -4.69 -5.83
CA THR A 48 -2.42 -5.78 -6.62
C THR A 48 -2.12 -7.10 -5.93
N ALA A 49 -3.11 -7.98 -5.90
CA ALA A 49 -3.00 -9.36 -5.43
C ALA A 49 -3.73 -10.29 -6.42
N ALA A 50 -4.41 -11.33 -5.94
CA ALA A 50 -5.19 -12.27 -6.78
C ALA A 50 -6.49 -11.67 -7.39
N GLY A 51 -6.64 -10.34 -7.41
CA GLY A 51 -7.85 -9.65 -7.85
C GLY A 51 -7.58 -8.25 -8.39
N PRO A 52 -8.60 -7.39 -8.49
CA PRO A 52 -8.44 -6.04 -9.02
C PRO A 52 -7.41 -5.24 -8.22
N THR A 53 -6.59 -4.46 -8.94
CA THR A 53 -5.74 -3.45 -8.33
C THR A 53 -6.60 -2.49 -7.53
N ARG A 54 -6.27 -2.32 -6.24
CA ARG A 54 -6.82 -1.26 -5.41
C ARG A 54 -5.92 -0.05 -5.50
N SER A 55 -6.43 1.13 -5.18
CA SER A 55 -5.60 2.33 -5.15
C SER A 55 -6.04 3.31 -4.08
N ALA A 56 -5.11 4.14 -3.64
CA ALA A 56 -5.40 5.39 -2.94
C ALA A 56 -4.51 6.50 -3.50
N GLU A 57 -5.08 7.70 -3.59
CA GLU A 57 -4.41 8.90 -4.06
C GLU A 57 -4.35 9.91 -2.92
N ILE A 58 -3.27 10.69 -2.89
CA ILE A 58 -3.09 11.78 -1.93
C ILE A 58 -3.72 13.02 -2.52
N THR A 59 -4.88 13.41 -1.99
CA THR A 59 -5.70 14.45 -2.63
C THR A 59 -5.52 15.83 -2.02
N ASP A 60 -5.04 15.90 -0.77
CA ASP A 60 -4.83 17.16 -0.06
C ASP A 60 -3.61 17.14 0.89
N ALA A 61 -3.40 18.25 1.58
CA ALA A 61 -2.29 18.42 2.53
C ALA A 61 -2.45 17.58 3.80
N LEU A 62 -3.68 17.21 4.18
CA LEU A 62 -3.92 16.34 5.32
C LEU A 62 -3.52 14.90 4.96
N ASP A 63 -3.96 14.40 3.81
CA ASP A 63 -3.53 13.12 3.24
C ASP A 63 -2.00 13.02 3.14
N ALA A 64 -1.34 14.11 2.75
CA ALA A 64 0.12 14.17 2.59
C ALA A 64 0.90 13.91 3.90
N THR A 65 0.29 14.17 5.04
CA THR A 65 0.91 14.02 6.37
C THR A 65 0.36 12.84 7.17
N ALA A 66 -0.89 12.46 6.90
CA ALA A 66 -1.55 11.33 7.54
C ALA A 66 -1.15 9.99 6.91
N TYR A 67 -1.61 8.90 7.54
CA TYR A 67 -1.62 7.61 6.86
C TYR A 67 -2.84 7.52 5.95
N VAL A 68 -2.59 7.34 4.65
CA VAL A 68 -3.62 7.02 3.67
C VAL A 68 -3.59 5.54 3.36
N TYR A 69 -4.77 4.92 3.27
CA TYR A 69 -4.95 3.49 3.16
C TYR A 69 -5.66 3.14 1.85
N THR A 70 -5.25 2.06 1.21
CA THR A 70 -6.03 1.49 0.11
C THR A 70 -7.19 0.66 0.65
N PRO A 71 -8.26 0.46 -0.13
CA PRO A 71 -9.23 -0.57 0.15
C PRO A 71 -8.56 -1.94 0.36
N MET A 72 -9.13 -2.75 1.23
CA MET A 72 -8.68 -4.12 1.47
C MET A 72 -8.92 -4.99 0.23
N THR A 73 -7.99 -5.89 -0.05
CA THR A 73 -8.13 -6.94 -1.07
C THR A 73 -7.97 -8.31 -0.42
N ARG A 74 -8.74 -9.30 -0.88
CA ARG A 74 -8.66 -10.66 -0.35
C ARG A 74 -7.32 -11.29 -0.70
N THR A 75 -6.69 -11.91 0.29
CA THR A 75 -5.41 -12.60 0.18
C THR A 75 -5.40 -13.81 1.12
N ALA A 76 -4.53 -14.77 0.81
CA ALA A 76 -4.30 -15.97 1.62
C ALA A 76 -2.81 -16.32 1.60
N PRO A 77 -2.31 -17.16 2.53
CA PRO A 77 -0.94 -17.67 2.47
C PRO A 77 -0.58 -18.18 1.06
N GLY A 78 0.59 -17.81 0.57
CA GLY A 78 1.04 -18.07 -0.80
C GLY A 78 0.63 -17.02 -1.84
N THR A 79 -0.27 -16.08 -1.51
CA THR A 79 -0.64 -14.98 -2.43
C THR A 79 0.52 -14.01 -2.60
N LEU A 80 0.96 -13.77 -3.84
CA LEU A 80 1.87 -12.69 -4.18
C LEU A 80 1.12 -11.36 -4.15
N VAL A 81 1.62 -10.40 -3.38
CA VAL A 81 1.11 -9.03 -3.33
C VAL A 81 2.18 -8.09 -3.88
N ARG A 82 1.81 -7.34 -4.92
CA ARG A 82 2.65 -6.29 -5.52
C ARG A 82 2.08 -4.94 -5.13
N ALA A 83 2.89 -4.02 -4.63
CA ALA A 83 2.50 -2.65 -4.38
C ALA A 83 3.39 -1.69 -5.16
N CYS A 84 2.77 -0.91 -6.04
CA CYS A 84 3.44 0.13 -6.79
C CYS A 84 3.13 1.51 -6.19
N PHE A 85 4.16 2.32 -6.04
CA PHE A 85 4.06 3.72 -5.67
C PHE A 85 4.33 4.58 -6.90
N ARG A 86 3.41 5.49 -7.18
CA ARG A 86 3.49 6.47 -8.27
C ARG A 86 3.69 7.84 -7.66
N PRO A 87 4.89 8.40 -7.72
CA PRO A 87 5.13 9.77 -7.26
C PRO A 87 4.39 10.78 -8.14
N ALA A 88 4.00 11.90 -7.53
CA ALA A 88 3.43 13.04 -8.22
C ALA A 88 4.42 13.62 -9.25
N GLY A 89 3.89 13.98 -10.41
CA GLY A 89 4.65 14.54 -11.53
C GLY A 89 5.21 13.49 -12.49
N GLN A 90 5.32 13.86 -13.77
CA GLN A 90 5.57 12.92 -14.87
C GLN A 90 7.03 12.42 -14.99
N THR A 91 7.96 12.97 -14.22
CA THR A 91 9.40 12.71 -14.39
C THR A 91 9.93 11.53 -13.58
N ARG A 92 9.19 11.09 -12.56
CA ARG A 92 9.61 9.99 -11.70
C ARG A 92 8.85 8.72 -12.08
N ARG A 93 9.60 7.62 -12.22
CA ARG A 93 9.02 6.30 -12.52
C ARG A 93 8.34 5.75 -11.28
N GLU A 94 7.36 4.88 -11.51
CA GLU A 94 6.75 4.10 -10.42
C GLU A 94 7.78 3.15 -9.79
N GLU A 95 7.66 2.95 -8.49
CA GLU A 95 8.48 2.02 -7.71
C GLU A 95 7.60 0.88 -7.21
N CYS A 96 7.91 -0.37 -7.58
CA CYS A 96 7.09 -1.52 -7.22
C CYS A 96 7.85 -2.49 -6.31
N PHE A 97 7.14 -3.04 -5.32
CA PHE A 97 7.66 -4.00 -4.36
C PHE A 97 6.71 -5.18 -4.24
N GLU A 98 7.27 -6.38 -4.07
CA GLU A 98 6.51 -7.62 -4.01
C GLU A 98 6.82 -8.40 -2.73
N ALA A 99 5.81 -9.06 -2.19
CA ALA A 99 5.93 -9.96 -1.06
C ALA A 99 4.85 -11.04 -1.11
N THR A 100 5.17 -12.23 -0.62
CA THR A 100 4.23 -13.33 -0.51
C THR A 100 3.67 -13.40 0.90
N VAL A 101 2.35 -13.53 1.02
CA VAL A 101 1.68 -13.79 2.30
C VAL A 101 2.16 -15.13 2.87
N ARG A 102 2.52 -15.17 4.16
CA ARG A 102 2.95 -16.38 4.85
C ARG A 102 1.84 -16.99 5.69
#